data_AF-A0AAX6EUE1-F1
#
_entry.id   AF-A0AAX6EUE1-F1
#
_cell.length_a   1.000
_cell.length_b   1.000
_cell.length_c   1.000
_cell.angle_alpha   90.00
_cell.angle_beta   90.00
_cell.angle_gamma   90.00
#
_symmetry.space_group_name_H-M   'P 1'
#
loop_
_entity.id
_entity.type
_entity.pdbx_description
1 polymer ?
#
loop_
_entity_poly.entity_id
_entity_poly.type
_entity_poly.pdbx_seq_one_letter_code
_entity_poly.pdbx_strand_id
1 'polypeptide(L)'
;MGVGGNFWEVLKPYGKWEGVDFLRGKRVAVDLSFWIVQHDAAVRRCLPRARSPHLRITFFRTIALFSKMGAFPVFVVDGDPSPLKSQARMERFLRGVDASAIGEVDGARKRNGLFQKYVRECVELLELLGMPILKARSEAEALCAKLNREGIVDACITADSDAFLFGAKFVIKCLHSNSKEAFECYDLSDIDAGLGLGRKQMIAIALLVGNDHDLHGVHGFGVDTAIRFVKLFSEDEVLSRLSEVGSGVVPQLQESSESSVELRLPSSDEDWSVQDLHTALNVVILVASERI
;
A
#
# COMPACT_ATOMS: atom_id res chain seq x y z
N MET A 1 -3.40 2.88 4.77
CA MET A 1 -3.58 2.69 3.33
C MET A 1 -2.67 1.56 2.95
N GLY A 2 -3.21 0.64 2.17
CA GLY A 2 -2.64 -0.68 1.89
C GLY A 2 -2.99 -1.74 2.93
N VAL A 3 -2.04 -2.63 3.17
CA VAL A 3 -2.14 -3.76 4.13
C VAL A 3 -2.71 -3.32 5.48
N GLY A 4 -3.76 -4.02 5.91
CA GLY A 4 -4.49 -3.77 7.14
C GLY A 4 -3.68 -3.99 8.41
N GLY A 5 -4.28 -3.60 9.54
CA GLY A 5 -3.64 -3.66 10.85
C GLY A 5 -2.42 -2.73 10.96
N ASN A 6 -1.46 -3.10 11.82
CA ASN A 6 -0.26 -2.31 12.11
C ASN A 6 0.94 -2.72 11.23
N PHE A 7 0.71 -3.03 9.95
CA PHE A 7 1.76 -3.56 9.07
C PHE A 7 3.00 -2.67 8.99
N TRP A 8 2.84 -1.35 8.89
CA TRP A 8 3.97 -0.42 8.92
C TRP A 8 4.78 -0.45 10.23
N GLU A 9 4.16 -0.74 11.37
CA GLU A 9 4.89 -0.85 12.64
C GLU A 9 5.76 -2.11 12.68
N VAL A 10 5.35 -3.19 12.00
CA VAL A 10 6.18 -4.38 11.81
C VAL A 10 7.39 -4.08 10.93
N LEU A 11 7.20 -3.29 9.86
CA LEU A 11 8.30 -2.95 8.95
C LEU A 11 9.28 -1.95 9.56
N LYS A 12 8.81 -1.08 10.47
CA LYS A 12 9.55 0.05 11.05
C LYS A 12 10.98 -0.25 11.53
N PRO A 13 11.29 -1.37 12.19
CA PRO A 13 12.66 -1.70 12.59
C PRO A 13 13.64 -1.87 11.41
N TYR A 14 13.12 -2.12 10.21
CA TYR A 14 13.86 -2.32 8.97
C TYR A 14 13.85 -1.06 8.08
N GLY A 15 13.21 0.01 8.55
CA GLY A 15 13.25 1.32 7.91
C GLY A 15 14.59 2.02 8.17
N LYS A 16 15.11 2.68 7.14
CA LYS A 16 16.33 3.51 7.21
C LYS A 16 15.96 4.99 7.09
N TRP A 17 16.75 5.83 7.74
CA TRP A 17 16.63 7.28 7.64
C TRP A 17 17.74 7.81 6.74
N GLU A 18 17.35 8.28 5.56
CA GLU A 18 18.29 8.74 4.54
C GLU A 18 18.29 10.26 4.42
N GLY A 19 19.47 10.83 4.19
CA GLY A 19 19.65 12.27 4.00
C GLY A 19 19.28 12.75 2.60
N VAL A 20 19.20 14.07 2.42
CA VAL A 20 18.84 14.69 1.13
C VAL A 20 19.75 14.28 -0.04
N ASP A 21 21.03 14.00 0.23
CA ASP A 21 22.00 13.60 -0.79
C ASP A 21 21.78 12.18 -1.32
N PHE A 22 21.06 11.33 -0.59
CA PHE A 22 20.78 9.95 -1.02
C PHE A 22 20.01 9.89 -2.34
N LEU A 23 19.21 10.91 -2.65
CA LEU A 23 18.42 11.00 -3.88
C LEU A 23 19.17 11.65 -5.05
N ARG A 24 20.40 12.12 -4.84
CA ARG A 24 21.17 12.80 -5.88
C ARG A 24 21.43 11.86 -7.06
N GLY A 25 20.98 12.27 -8.24
CA GLY A 25 21.10 11.49 -9.47
C GLY A 25 20.07 10.37 -9.62
N LYS A 26 19.20 10.14 -8.63
CA LYS A 26 18.21 9.05 -8.66
C LYS A 26 16.93 9.47 -9.35
N ARG A 27 16.37 8.57 -10.13
CA ARG A 27 15.02 8.66 -10.70
C ARG A 27 14.02 8.17 -9.66
N VAL A 28 12.97 8.92 -9.40
CA VAL A 28 11.98 8.57 -8.37
C VAL A 28 10.57 8.63 -8.92
N ALA A 29 9.80 7.56 -8.80
CA ALA A 29 8.37 7.59 -9.12
C ALA A 29 7.60 8.19 -7.94
N VAL A 30 6.71 9.14 -8.19
CA VAL A 30 5.93 9.84 -7.17
C VAL A 30 4.46 9.56 -7.36
N ASP A 31 3.83 8.95 -6.35
CA ASP A 31 2.38 8.84 -6.28
C ASP A 31 1.76 10.22 -6.01
N LEU A 32 1.21 10.85 -7.05
CA LEU A 32 0.69 12.22 -6.96
C LEU A 32 -0.58 12.28 -6.13
N SER A 33 -1.44 11.27 -6.21
CA SER A 33 -2.71 11.22 -5.48
C SER A 33 -2.46 11.19 -3.98
N PHE A 34 -1.56 10.31 -3.53
CA PHE A 34 -1.12 10.29 -2.14
C PHE A 34 -0.52 11.64 -1.73
N TRP A 35 0.31 12.25 -2.59
CA TRP A 35 0.96 13.52 -2.29
C TRP A 35 -0.01 14.69 -2.14
N ILE A 36 -1.13 14.68 -2.85
CA ILE A 36 -2.20 15.68 -2.71
C ILE A 36 -2.97 15.45 -1.40
N VAL A 37 -3.38 14.20 -1.12
CA VAL A 37 -4.23 13.88 0.05
C VAL A 37 -3.51 14.11 1.37
N GLN A 38 -2.27 13.61 1.52
CA GLN A 38 -1.51 13.72 2.76
C GLN A 38 -1.33 15.19 3.20
N HIS A 39 -1.36 16.12 2.24
CA HIS A 39 -1.00 17.51 2.48
C HIS A 39 -2.19 18.45 2.54
N ASP A 40 -3.29 18.15 1.86
CA ASP A 40 -4.57 18.83 2.11
C ASP A 40 -4.98 18.69 3.58
N ALA A 41 -4.82 17.50 4.17
CA ALA A 41 -5.07 17.26 5.59
C ALA A 41 -4.14 18.09 6.51
N ALA A 42 -2.83 18.10 6.22
CA ALA A 42 -1.84 18.82 7.02
C ALA A 42 -1.99 20.35 6.92
N VAL A 43 -2.26 20.88 5.72
CA VAL A 43 -2.38 22.32 5.49
C VAL A 43 -3.70 22.88 5.97
N ARG A 44 -4.81 22.14 5.87
CA ARG A 44 -6.07 22.58 6.51
C ARG A 44 -5.94 22.72 8.02
N ARG A 45 -5.13 21.88 8.66
CA ARG A 45 -4.85 21.94 10.10
C ARG A 45 -4.00 23.15 10.48
N CYS A 46 -2.94 23.43 9.72
CA CYS A 46 -1.94 24.43 10.11
C CYS A 46 -2.18 25.82 9.49
N LEU A 47 -2.76 25.88 8.30
CA LEU A 47 -2.94 27.10 7.49
C LEU A 47 -4.34 27.08 6.83
N PRO A 48 -5.42 27.23 7.62
CA PRO A 48 -6.80 27.11 7.13
C PRO A 48 -7.21 28.16 6.08
N ARG A 49 -6.40 29.21 5.88
CA ARG A 49 -6.61 30.28 4.89
C ARG A 49 -5.73 30.17 3.65
N ALA A 50 -4.94 29.10 3.51
CA ALA A 50 -4.09 28.90 2.34
C ALA A 50 -4.94 28.77 1.07
N ARG A 51 -4.68 29.63 0.07
CA ARG A 51 -5.27 29.50 -1.26
C ARG A 51 -4.54 28.39 -2.02
N SER A 52 -5.29 27.48 -2.63
CA SER A 52 -4.79 26.37 -3.45
C SER A 52 -3.60 25.62 -2.82
N PRO A 53 -3.79 25.02 -1.63
CA PRO A 53 -2.70 24.37 -0.90
C PRO A 53 -2.04 23.25 -1.68
N HIS A 54 -2.81 22.48 -2.46
CA HIS A 54 -2.31 21.43 -3.34
C HIS A 54 -1.27 21.96 -4.35
N LEU A 55 -1.56 23.05 -5.06
CA LEU A 55 -0.62 23.66 -6.02
C LEU A 55 0.65 24.16 -5.33
N ARG A 56 0.51 24.90 -4.23
CA ARG A 56 1.65 25.44 -3.48
C ARG A 56 2.60 24.33 -3.05
N ILE A 57 2.05 23.24 -2.53
CA ILE A 57 2.82 22.11 -2.00
C ILE A 57 3.48 21.32 -3.13
N THR A 58 2.73 21.00 -4.18
CA THR A 58 3.28 20.34 -5.38
C THR A 58 4.44 21.14 -5.94
N PHE A 59 4.29 22.46 -6.09
CA PHE A 59 5.37 23.34 -6.57
C PHE A 59 6.63 23.24 -5.70
N PHE A 60 6.53 23.57 -4.41
CA PHE A 60 7.72 23.65 -3.56
C PHE A 60 8.42 22.30 -3.36
N ARG A 61 7.68 21.20 -3.37
CA ARG A 61 8.28 19.88 -3.24
C ARG A 61 8.89 19.36 -4.51
N THR A 62 8.31 19.67 -5.65
CA THR A 62 8.93 19.38 -6.96
C THR A 62 10.27 20.10 -7.05
N ILE A 63 10.31 21.38 -6.69
CA ILE A 63 11.57 22.14 -6.61
C ILE A 63 12.54 21.55 -5.58
N ALA A 64 12.05 21.11 -4.41
CA ALA A 64 12.90 20.48 -3.41
C ALA A 64 13.50 19.16 -3.92
N LEU A 65 12.71 18.26 -4.50
CA LEU A 65 13.17 16.99 -5.07
C LEU A 65 14.20 17.23 -6.17
N PHE A 66 13.86 18.07 -7.13
CA PHE A 66 14.71 18.30 -8.29
C PHE A 66 15.96 19.12 -7.95
N SER A 67 15.77 20.35 -7.43
CA SER A 67 16.87 21.30 -7.27
C SER A 67 17.68 21.08 -5.99
N LYS A 68 17.05 20.71 -4.87
CA LYS A 68 17.78 20.55 -3.60
C LYS A 68 18.33 19.14 -3.41
N MET A 69 17.53 18.12 -3.71
CA MET A 69 17.93 16.72 -3.53
C MET A 69 18.62 16.13 -4.77
N GLY A 70 18.51 16.79 -5.93
CA GLY A 70 19.12 16.32 -7.17
C GLY A 70 18.43 15.08 -7.75
N ALA A 71 17.18 14.83 -7.40
CA ALA A 71 16.38 13.70 -7.88
C ALA A 71 15.73 14.04 -9.22
N PHE A 72 15.41 13.02 -10.01
CA PHE A 72 14.65 13.13 -11.25
C PHE A 72 13.26 12.51 -11.05
N PRO A 73 12.25 13.30 -10.64
CA PRO A 73 10.92 12.76 -10.36
C PRO A 73 10.14 12.42 -11.63
N VAL A 74 9.41 11.32 -11.59
CA VAL A 74 8.37 10.92 -12.54
C VAL A 74 7.07 10.82 -11.77
N PHE A 75 6.09 11.63 -12.13
CA PHE A 75 4.82 11.68 -11.43
C PHE A 75 3.86 10.65 -11.98
N VAL A 76 3.13 9.97 -11.10
CA VAL A 76 2.12 8.99 -11.47
C VAL A 76 0.78 9.44 -10.92
N VAL A 77 -0.21 9.53 -11.81
CA VAL A 77 -1.61 9.78 -11.46
C VAL A 77 -2.44 8.50 -11.53
N ASP A 78 -3.40 8.39 -10.64
CA ASP A 78 -4.36 7.29 -10.64
C ASP A 78 -5.17 7.25 -11.95
N GLY A 79 -5.50 6.02 -12.34
CA GLY A 79 -6.55 5.69 -13.29
C GLY A 79 -7.88 5.43 -12.59
N ASP A 80 -8.68 4.54 -13.18
CA ASP A 80 -9.99 4.18 -12.65
C ASP A 80 -9.83 3.07 -11.59
N PRO A 81 -10.44 3.21 -10.41
CA PRO A 81 -10.32 2.20 -9.35
C PRO A 81 -10.95 0.87 -9.77
N SER A 82 -10.38 -0.24 -9.30
CA SER A 82 -10.96 -1.57 -9.49
C SER A 82 -12.39 -1.66 -8.88
N PRO A 83 -13.24 -2.59 -9.36
CA PRO A 83 -14.55 -2.82 -8.77
C PRO A 83 -14.47 -3.15 -7.27
N LEU A 84 -13.49 -3.96 -6.86
CA LEU A 84 -13.27 -4.33 -5.45
C LEU A 84 -12.88 -3.10 -4.61
N LYS A 85 -11.92 -2.28 -5.06
CA LYS A 85 -11.52 -1.05 -4.35
C LYS A 85 -12.69 -0.07 -4.27
N SER A 86 -13.51 0.00 -5.32
CA SER A 86 -14.73 0.80 -5.34
C SER A 86 -15.76 0.33 -4.29
N GLN A 87 -15.97 -0.99 -4.16
CA GLN A 87 -16.82 -1.60 -3.15
C GLN A 87 -16.28 -1.36 -1.73
N ALA A 88 -15.00 -1.63 -1.49
CA ALA A 88 -14.35 -1.40 -0.20
C ALA A 88 -14.41 0.08 0.23
N ARG A 89 -14.22 1.03 -0.70
CA ARG A 89 -14.40 2.46 -0.43
C ARG A 89 -15.84 2.80 -0.05
N MET A 90 -16.82 2.22 -0.73
CA MET A 90 -18.23 2.40 -0.41
C MET A 90 -18.55 1.84 0.98
N GLU A 91 -18.02 0.66 1.30
CA GLU A 91 -18.22 0.04 2.60
C GLU A 91 -17.59 0.86 3.74
N ARG A 92 -16.35 1.34 3.57
CA ARG A 92 -15.71 2.28 4.51
C ARG A 92 -16.54 3.54 4.70
N PHE A 93 -17.11 4.06 3.62
CA PHE A 93 -18.01 5.21 3.69
C PHE A 93 -19.23 4.86 4.57
N LEU A 94 -19.94 3.77 4.28
CA LEU A 94 -21.12 3.36 5.04
C LEU A 94 -20.84 3.10 6.52
N ARG A 95 -19.68 2.51 6.86
CA ARG A 95 -19.28 2.28 8.26
C ARG A 95 -19.01 3.57 9.04
N GLY A 96 -18.63 4.64 8.36
CA GLY A 96 -18.35 5.95 8.97
C GLY A 96 -19.57 6.87 9.05
N VAL A 97 -20.74 6.43 8.57
CA VAL A 97 -21.96 7.23 8.43
C VAL A 97 -22.97 6.74 9.46
N ASP A 98 -23.31 7.56 10.46
CA ASP A 98 -24.50 7.32 11.29
C ASP A 98 -25.77 7.33 10.40
N ALA A 99 -26.80 6.56 10.76
CA ALA A 99 -27.98 6.24 9.95
C ALA A 99 -28.91 7.41 9.51
N SER A 100 -28.41 8.65 9.43
CA SER A 100 -29.15 9.86 9.05
C SER A 100 -28.45 10.66 7.95
N ALA A 101 -28.26 10.09 6.75
CA ALA A 101 -27.36 10.72 5.76
C ALA A 101 -27.77 10.60 4.28
N ILE A 102 -28.84 11.29 3.90
CA ILE A 102 -29.06 11.65 2.48
C ILE A 102 -28.06 12.77 2.06
N GLY A 103 -27.55 13.57 3.00
CA GLY A 103 -26.63 14.68 2.74
C GLY A 103 -25.15 14.29 2.52
N GLU A 104 -24.70 13.15 3.02
CA GLU A 104 -23.27 12.79 2.97
C GLU A 104 -22.85 12.16 1.64
N VAL A 105 -23.76 11.51 0.92
CA VAL A 105 -23.50 10.96 -0.42
C VAL A 105 -23.17 12.09 -1.42
N ASP A 106 -23.93 13.19 -1.36
CA ASP A 106 -23.65 14.39 -2.16
C ASP A 106 -22.34 15.06 -1.71
N GLY A 107 -22.04 15.02 -0.41
CA GLY A 107 -20.74 15.44 0.14
C GLY A 107 -19.56 14.61 -0.36
N ALA A 108 -19.69 13.28 -0.43
CA ALA A 108 -18.66 12.39 -0.98
C ALA A 108 -18.43 12.63 -2.48
N ARG A 109 -19.50 12.80 -3.25
CA ARG A 109 -19.43 13.13 -4.68
C ARG A 109 -18.74 14.47 -4.92
N LYS A 110 -19.08 15.50 -4.15
CA LYS A 110 -18.43 16.82 -4.19
C LYS A 110 -16.95 16.74 -3.81
N ARG A 111 -16.59 15.98 -2.77
CA ARG A 111 -15.19 15.75 -2.37
C ARG A 111 -14.39 15.08 -3.48
N ASN A 112 -14.92 14.03 -4.10
CA ASN A 112 -14.26 13.36 -5.23
C ASN A 112 -14.11 14.31 -6.43
N GLY A 113 -15.13 15.09 -6.76
CA GLY A 113 -15.04 16.09 -7.84
C GLY A 113 -13.98 17.17 -7.56
N LEU A 114 -13.87 17.62 -6.32
CA LEU A 114 -12.84 18.58 -5.89
C LEU A 114 -11.44 17.97 -5.92
N PHE A 115 -11.28 16.72 -5.47
CA PHE A 115 -10.00 16.00 -5.55
C PHE A 115 -9.54 15.86 -7.00
N GLN A 116 -10.44 15.43 -7.90
CA GLN A 116 -10.14 15.33 -9.34
C GLN A 116 -9.77 16.69 -9.95
N LYS A 117 -10.39 17.79 -9.48
CA LYS A 117 -9.97 19.14 -9.86
C LYS A 117 -8.55 19.44 -9.39
N TYR A 118 -8.21 19.14 -8.14
CA TYR A 118 -6.87 19.35 -7.61
C TYR A 118 -5.81 18.53 -8.37
N VAL A 119 -6.10 17.27 -8.70
CA VAL A 119 -5.21 16.44 -9.52
C VAL A 119 -4.95 17.11 -10.88
N ARG A 120 -5.99 17.59 -11.57
CA ARG A 120 -5.82 18.29 -12.87
C ARG A 120 -4.96 19.55 -12.75
N GLU A 121 -5.23 20.39 -11.75
CA GLU A 121 -4.45 21.61 -11.51
C GLU A 121 -2.98 21.30 -11.18
N CYS A 122 -2.72 20.26 -10.38
CA CYS A 122 -1.36 19.80 -10.08
C CYS A 122 -0.66 19.22 -11.32
N VAL A 123 -1.36 18.46 -12.17
CA VAL A 123 -0.81 17.94 -13.42
C VAL A 123 -0.40 19.08 -14.35
N GLU A 124 -1.27 20.06 -14.58
CA GLU A 124 -0.97 21.24 -15.40
C GLU A 124 0.26 21.99 -14.87
N LEU A 125 0.33 22.21 -13.56
CA LEU A 125 1.51 22.81 -12.92
C LEU A 125 2.79 22.01 -13.20
N LEU A 126 2.74 20.68 -13.07
CA LEU A 126 3.89 19.81 -13.27
C LEU A 126 4.35 19.79 -14.74
N GLU A 127 3.42 19.81 -15.69
CA GLU A 127 3.71 19.94 -17.12
C GLU A 127 4.40 21.27 -17.42
N LEU A 128 3.92 22.38 -16.85
CA LEU A 128 4.55 23.70 -16.97
C LEU A 128 5.96 23.75 -16.36
N LEU A 129 6.23 22.92 -15.34
CA LEU A 129 7.56 22.74 -14.76
C LEU A 129 8.46 21.79 -15.58
N GLY A 130 7.94 21.19 -16.65
CA GLY A 130 8.68 20.24 -17.49
C GLY A 130 8.88 18.86 -16.86
N MET A 131 8.03 18.48 -15.89
CA MET A 131 8.13 17.18 -15.21
C MET A 131 7.44 16.08 -16.01
N PRO A 132 8.02 14.86 -16.09
CA PRO A 132 7.36 13.72 -16.72
C PRO A 132 6.20 13.21 -15.87
N ILE A 133 5.06 12.95 -16.51
CA ILE A 133 3.83 12.49 -15.88
C ILE A 133 3.33 11.24 -16.61
N LEU A 134 2.95 10.22 -15.85
CA LEU A 134 2.36 8.98 -16.32
C LEU A 134 1.00 8.78 -15.69
N LYS A 135 0.07 8.19 -16.44
CA LYS A 135 -1.23 7.78 -15.92
C LYS A 135 -1.28 6.26 -15.74
N ALA A 136 -1.59 5.83 -14.51
CA ALA A 136 -1.81 4.42 -14.20
C ALA A 136 -3.13 3.92 -14.82
N ARG A 137 -3.25 2.60 -14.99
CA ARG A 137 -4.52 1.98 -15.39
C ARG A 137 -5.53 1.98 -14.25
N SER A 138 -5.06 1.67 -13.05
CA SER A 138 -5.82 1.70 -11.79
C SER A 138 -5.04 2.55 -10.79
N GLU A 139 -4.19 1.93 -9.99
CA GLU A 139 -3.52 2.58 -8.86
C GLU A 139 -2.15 3.14 -9.24
N ALA A 140 -1.86 4.36 -8.78
CA ALA A 140 -0.58 5.02 -9.00
C ALA A 140 0.58 4.25 -8.35
N GLU A 141 0.39 3.77 -7.12
CA GLU A 141 1.35 2.96 -6.36
C GLU A 141 1.74 1.67 -7.11
N ALA A 142 0.80 1.06 -7.85
CA ALA A 142 1.06 -0.12 -8.66
C ALA A 142 1.98 0.18 -9.85
N LEU A 143 1.76 1.31 -10.55
CA LEU A 143 2.63 1.72 -11.65
C LEU A 143 3.99 2.19 -11.12
N CYS A 144 4.05 2.93 -10.00
CA CYS A 144 5.31 3.27 -9.33
C CYS A 144 6.14 2.01 -9.03
N ALA A 145 5.52 1.01 -8.38
CA ALA A 145 6.15 -0.25 -8.04
C ALA A 145 6.67 -1.00 -9.27
N LYS A 146 5.89 -1.03 -10.36
CA LYS A 146 6.31 -1.64 -11.63
C LYS A 146 7.55 -0.95 -12.21
N LEU A 147 7.56 0.39 -12.28
CA LEU A 147 8.70 1.15 -12.79
C LEU A 147 9.97 0.87 -11.96
N ASN A 148 9.83 0.72 -10.64
CA ASN A 148 10.94 0.41 -9.77
C ASN A 148 11.44 -1.04 -9.93
N ARG A 149 10.51 -1.99 -10.03
CA ARG A 149 10.82 -3.41 -10.27
C ARG A 149 11.62 -3.60 -11.56
N GLU A 150 11.24 -2.87 -12.61
CA GLU A 150 11.85 -2.89 -13.95
C GLU A 150 13.15 -2.04 -14.06
N GLY A 151 13.54 -1.32 -13.00
CA GLY A 151 14.76 -0.49 -12.98
C GLY A 151 14.65 0.81 -13.78
N ILE A 152 13.44 1.23 -14.14
CA ILE A 152 13.15 2.51 -14.80
C ILE A 152 13.28 3.67 -13.80
N VAL A 153 12.91 3.43 -12.54
CA VAL A 153 13.15 4.35 -11.41
C VAL A 153 13.87 3.62 -10.28
N ASP A 154 14.60 4.36 -9.47
CA ASP A 154 15.42 3.81 -8.39
C ASP A 154 14.64 3.73 -7.06
N ALA A 155 13.56 4.50 -6.90
CA ALA A 155 12.68 4.46 -5.73
C ALA A 155 11.23 4.88 -6.03
N CYS A 156 10.29 4.44 -5.20
CA CYS A 156 8.90 4.89 -5.18
C CYS A 156 8.66 5.81 -3.98
N ILE A 157 8.07 6.98 -4.17
CA ILE A 157 7.62 7.87 -3.10
C ILE A 157 6.11 7.65 -2.92
N THR A 158 5.74 6.90 -1.89
CA THR A 158 4.36 6.62 -1.48
C THR A 158 4.35 6.11 -0.04
N ALA A 159 3.32 6.43 0.75
CA ALA A 159 3.12 5.79 2.06
C ALA A 159 2.13 4.62 2.03
N ASP A 160 1.70 4.22 0.83
CA ASP A 160 0.89 3.02 0.66
C ASP A 160 1.79 1.78 0.70
N SER A 161 1.53 0.86 1.64
CA SER A 161 2.31 -0.37 1.77
C SER A 161 2.05 -1.35 0.62
N ASP A 162 0.97 -1.17 -0.14
CA ASP A 162 0.67 -1.99 -1.32
C ASP A 162 1.73 -1.86 -2.41
N ALA A 163 2.55 -0.80 -2.38
CA ALA A 163 3.72 -0.67 -3.25
C ALA A 163 4.62 -1.93 -3.20
N PHE A 164 4.82 -2.53 -2.04
CA PHE A 164 5.60 -3.78 -1.91
C PHE A 164 4.87 -4.98 -2.52
N LEU A 165 3.55 -5.06 -2.37
CA LEU A 165 2.72 -6.13 -2.96
C LEU A 165 2.76 -6.07 -4.49
N PHE A 166 2.78 -4.86 -5.05
CA PHE A 166 2.98 -4.62 -6.49
C PHE A 166 4.44 -4.85 -6.94
N GLY A 167 5.36 -4.99 -6.00
CA GLY A 167 6.75 -5.40 -6.23
C GLY A 167 7.77 -4.26 -6.29
N ALA A 168 7.48 -3.13 -5.63
CA ALA A 168 8.49 -2.13 -5.36
C ALA A 168 9.63 -2.76 -4.54
N LYS A 169 10.86 -2.49 -4.95
CA LYS A 169 12.07 -2.89 -4.23
C LYS A 169 12.46 -1.82 -3.20
N PHE A 170 12.29 -0.55 -3.55
CA PHE A 170 12.67 0.57 -2.68
C PHE A 170 11.52 1.59 -2.55
N VAL A 171 11.06 1.81 -1.33
CA VAL A 171 9.95 2.72 -1.01
C VAL A 171 10.41 3.81 -0.04
N ILE A 172 10.11 5.06 -0.39
CA ILE A 172 10.29 6.24 0.45
C ILE A 172 8.90 6.62 0.95
N LYS A 173 8.65 6.33 2.23
CA LYS A 173 7.33 6.44 2.84
C LYS A 173 6.93 7.88 3.11
N CYS A 174 7.85 8.69 3.62
CA CYS A 174 7.57 10.08 3.97
C CYS A 174 8.70 11.00 3.55
N LEU A 175 8.39 11.96 2.66
CA LEU A 175 9.31 13.02 2.28
C LEU A 175 8.87 14.35 2.91
N HIS A 176 9.64 14.86 3.87
CA HIS A 176 9.36 16.16 4.48
C HIS A 176 9.85 17.29 3.56
N SER A 177 9.04 18.34 3.39
CA SER A 177 9.38 19.47 2.50
C SER A 177 10.53 20.34 3.03
N ASN A 178 10.88 20.21 4.32
CA ASN A 178 11.92 21.00 4.95
C ASN A 178 13.27 20.29 4.83
N SER A 179 14.17 20.90 4.08
CA SER A 179 15.27 20.25 3.35
C SER A 179 16.50 19.84 4.17
N LYS A 180 16.32 19.45 5.43
CA LYS A 180 17.41 18.93 6.28
C LYS A 180 17.02 17.67 7.06
N GLU A 181 15.75 17.35 7.14
CA GLU A 181 15.29 16.17 7.86
C GLU A 181 15.52 14.94 6.99
N ALA A 182 16.06 13.89 7.61
CA ALA A 182 16.15 12.58 6.97
C ALA A 182 14.72 12.09 6.65
N PHE A 183 14.60 11.31 5.58
CA PHE A 183 13.34 10.68 5.19
C PHE A 183 13.37 9.18 5.44
N GLU A 184 12.20 8.65 5.78
CA GLU A 184 11.99 7.25 6.10
C GLU A 184 11.89 6.44 4.79
N CYS A 185 12.79 5.48 4.62
CA CYS A 185 12.85 4.61 3.45
C CYS A 185 12.98 3.14 3.83
N TYR A 186 12.61 2.27 2.90
CA TYR A 186 12.52 0.84 3.10
C TYR A 186 13.00 0.13 1.84
N ASP A 187 13.98 -0.76 2.00
CA ASP A 187 14.40 -1.70 0.96
C ASP A 187 13.78 -3.07 1.24
N LEU A 188 13.19 -3.67 0.21
CA LEU A 188 12.65 -5.01 0.28
C LEU A 188 13.72 -6.03 0.66
N SER A 189 15.00 -5.83 0.27
CA SER A 189 16.07 -6.74 0.69
C SER A 189 16.36 -6.68 2.19
N ASP A 190 16.23 -5.50 2.81
CA ASP A 190 16.41 -5.36 4.27
C ASP A 190 15.24 -5.99 5.02
N ILE A 191 14.02 -5.81 4.50
CA ILE A 191 12.80 -6.44 5.02
C ILE A 191 12.93 -7.97 4.92
N ASP A 192 13.38 -8.49 3.78
CA ASP A 192 13.56 -9.93 3.59
C ASP A 192 14.67 -10.49 4.48
N ALA A 193 15.85 -9.85 4.52
CA ALA A 193 16.94 -10.29 5.39
C ALA A 193 16.56 -10.27 6.89
N GLY A 194 15.71 -9.32 7.27
CA GLY A 194 15.37 -9.07 8.67
C GLY A 194 14.11 -9.79 9.17
N LEU A 195 13.09 -9.92 8.31
CA LEU A 195 11.82 -10.59 8.63
C LEU A 195 11.66 -11.90 7.91
N GLY A 196 12.43 -12.23 6.88
CA GLY A 196 12.16 -13.37 5.99
C GLY A 196 10.82 -13.23 5.28
N LEU A 197 10.51 -12.00 4.85
CA LEU A 197 9.28 -11.65 4.14
C LEU A 197 9.61 -11.18 2.73
N GLY A 198 9.47 -12.09 1.79
CA GLY A 198 9.42 -11.80 0.37
C GLY A 198 8.06 -11.26 -0.09
N ARG A 199 7.97 -10.90 -1.37
CA ARG A 199 6.78 -10.30 -1.97
C ARG A 199 5.56 -11.20 -1.84
N LYS A 200 5.68 -12.50 -2.18
CA LYS A 200 4.53 -13.42 -2.15
C LYS A 200 4.01 -13.64 -0.72
N GLN A 201 4.90 -13.62 0.28
CA GLN A 201 4.52 -13.71 1.69
C GLN A 201 3.84 -12.43 2.17
N MET A 202 4.29 -11.25 1.74
CA MET A 202 3.60 -9.98 2.02
C MET A 202 2.20 -9.93 1.39
N ILE A 203 2.03 -10.46 0.17
CA ILE A 203 0.71 -10.62 -0.45
C ILE A 203 -0.16 -11.54 0.40
N ALA A 204 0.35 -12.70 0.82
CA ALA A 204 -0.40 -13.61 1.69
C ALA A 204 -0.81 -12.95 3.02
N ILE A 205 0.06 -12.16 3.64
CA ILE A 205 -0.28 -11.38 4.85
C ILE A 205 -1.44 -10.42 4.56
N ALA A 206 -1.40 -9.70 3.44
CA ALA A 206 -2.44 -8.75 3.07
C ALA A 206 -3.80 -9.39 2.77
N LEU A 207 -3.80 -10.62 2.26
CA LEU A 207 -5.02 -11.41 2.08
C LEU A 207 -5.57 -11.91 3.42
N LEU A 208 -4.69 -12.31 4.35
CA LEU A 208 -5.08 -12.79 5.67
C LEU A 208 -5.59 -11.68 6.59
N VAL A 209 -4.93 -10.53 6.60
CA VAL A 209 -5.24 -9.42 7.53
C VAL A 209 -6.30 -8.47 6.96
N GLY A 210 -6.47 -8.46 5.65
CA GLY A 210 -7.22 -7.45 4.92
C GLY A 210 -6.33 -6.35 4.35
N ASN A 211 -6.85 -5.64 3.35
CA ASN A 211 -6.18 -4.63 2.55
C ASN A 211 -7.20 -3.61 1.99
N ASP A 212 -6.79 -2.78 1.03
CA ASP A 212 -7.65 -1.76 0.44
C ASP A 212 -8.72 -2.28 -0.54
N HIS A 213 -8.66 -3.56 -0.91
CA HIS A 213 -9.64 -4.24 -1.79
C HIS A 213 -10.57 -5.17 -1.01
N ASP A 214 -10.12 -5.73 0.12
CA ASP A 214 -10.92 -6.52 1.06
C ASP A 214 -10.62 -6.08 2.50
N LEU A 215 -11.60 -5.46 3.17
CA LEU A 215 -11.41 -4.87 4.49
C LEU A 215 -11.34 -5.88 5.63
N HIS A 216 -11.84 -7.09 5.40
CA HIS A 216 -12.06 -8.06 6.47
C HIS A 216 -10.91 -9.04 6.59
N GLY A 217 -10.32 -9.45 5.46
CA GLY A 217 -9.40 -10.57 5.43
C GLY A 217 -10.02 -11.82 6.02
N VAL A 218 -9.19 -12.67 6.63
CA VAL A 218 -9.62 -13.84 7.38
C VAL A 218 -9.85 -13.44 8.83
N HIS A 219 -11.03 -13.75 9.37
CA HIS A 219 -11.32 -13.49 10.78
C HIS A 219 -10.24 -14.16 11.66
N GLY A 220 -9.86 -13.51 12.77
CA GLY A 220 -8.80 -13.98 13.70
C GLY A 220 -7.35 -13.84 13.22
N PHE A 221 -7.11 -13.46 11.96
CA PHE A 221 -5.77 -13.17 11.48
C PHE A 221 -5.39 -11.71 11.72
N GLY A 222 -4.68 -11.46 12.82
CA GLY A 222 -3.89 -10.24 13.01
C GLY A 222 -2.55 -10.30 12.26
N VAL A 223 -1.88 -9.15 12.12
CA VAL A 223 -0.57 -9.04 11.42
C VAL A 223 0.46 -10.02 11.96
N ASP A 224 0.61 -10.14 13.28
CA ASP A 224 1.59 -11.04 13.89
C ASP A 224 1.28 -12.52 13.62
N THR A 225 0.00 -12.89 13.64
CA THR A 225 -0.46 -14.25 13.36
C THR A 225 -0.24 -14.58 11.89
N ALA A 226 -0.56 -13.65 10.99
CA ALA A 226 -0.32 -13.80 9.56
C ALA A 226 1.17 -13.98 9.25
N ILE A 227 2.05 -13.18 9.88
CA ILE A 227 3.51 -13.31 9.71
C ILE A 227 4.00 -14.69 10.16
N ARG A 228 3.58 -15.17 11.34
CA ARG A 228 3.95 -16.51 11.81
C ARG A 228 3.49 -17.59 10.84
N PHE A 229 2.29 -17.46 10.29
CA PHE A 229 1.72 -18.41 9.34
C PHE A 229 2.49 -18.44 8.01
N VAL A 230 2.72 -17.28 7.37
CA VAL A 230 3.36 -17.24 6.05
C VAL A 230 4.82 -17.69 6.10
N LYS A 231 5.48 -17.57 7.26
CA LYS A 231 6.85 -18.06 7.49
C LYS A 231 6.98 -19.58 7.53
N LEU A 232 5.87 -20.31 7.64
CA LEU A 232 5.88 -21.77 7.56
C LEU A 232 6.16 -22.26 6.13
N PHE A 233 6.03 -21.38 5.14
CA PHE A 233 6.15 -21.72 3.73
C PHE A 233 7.24 -20.89 3.07
N SER A 234 7.91 -21.50 2.10
CA SER A 234 8.83 -20.78 1.22
C SER A 234 8.08 -19.72 0.42
N GLU A 235 8.80 -18.71 -0.08
CA GLU A 235 8.18 -17.65 -0.89
C GLU A 235 7.44 -18.23 -2.10
N ASP A 236 7.96 -19.29 -2.72
CA ASP A 236 7.36 -19.90 -3.90
C ASP A 236 6.10 -20.72 -3.63
N GLU A 237 5.94 -21.26 -2.42
CA GLU A 237 4.82 -22.14 -2.05
C GLU A 237 3.72 -21.41 -1.28
N VAL A 238 3.99 -20.27 -0.64
CA VAL A 238 3.06 -19.64 0.30
C VAL A 238 1.67 -19.39 -0.29
N LEU A 239 1.59 -18.95 -1.56
CA LEU A 239 0.31 -18.67 -2.22
C LEU A 239 -0.43 -19.94 -2.62
N SER A 240 0.28 -20.98 -3.07
CA SER A 240 -0.37 -22.26 -3.39
C SER A 240 -0.89 -22.93 -2.13
N ARG A 241 -0.12 -22.88 -1.03
CA ARG A 241 -0.53 -23.41 0.28
C ARG A 241 -1.71 -22.65 0.86
N LEU A 242 -1.73 -21.32 0.74
CA LEU A 242 -2.88 -20.52 1.13
C LEU A 242 -4.13 -20.95 0.34
N SER A 243 -3.99 -21.16 -0.97
CA SER A 243 -5.07 -21.65 -1.84
C SER A 243 -5.58 -23.05 -1.47
N GLU A 244 -4.68 -23.98 -1.14
CA GLU A 244 -5.02 -25.34 -0.70
C GLU A 244 -5.84 -25.32 0.59
N VAL A 245 -5.37 -24.56 1.59
CA VAL A 245 -6.04 -24.39 2.89
C VAL A 245 -7.45 -23.83 2.69
N GLY A 246 -7.62 -22.86 1.80
CA GLY A 246 -8.95 -22.32 1.50
C GLY A 246 -9.88 -23.21 0.71
N SER A 247 -9.32 -24.18 -0.01
CA SER A 247 -10.09 -25.20 -0.72
C SER A 247 -10.48 -26.36 0.19
N GLY A 248 -10.10 -26.34 1.47
CA GLY A 248 -10.35 -27.41 2.44
C GLY A 248 -9.40 -28.59 2.34
N VAL A 249 -8.29 -28.46 1.60
CA VAL A 249 -7.24 -29.48 1.53
C VAL A 249 -6.24 -29.20 2.66
N VAL A 250 -6.35 -29.93 3.77
CA VAL A 250 -5.37 -29.85 4.86
C VAL A 250 -4.08 -30.52 4.39
N PRO A 251 -2.92 -29.83 4.39
CA PRO A 251 -1.66 -30.45 3.99
C PRO A 251 -1.28 -31.56 4.97
N GLN A 252 -1.17 -32.79 4.50
CA GLN A 252 -0.44 -33.85 5.22
C GLN A 252 1.05 -33.59 5.02
N LEU A 253 1.70 -32.97 6.00
CA LEU A 253 3.17 -32.90 6.02
C LEU A 253 3.71 -34.31 6.28
N GLN A 254 4.50 -34.84 5.33
CA GLN A 254 5.16 -36.14 5.46
C GLN A 254 6.03 -36.19 6.73
N GLU A 255 5.66 -37.10 7.61
CA GLU A 255 6.38 -37.43 8.84
C GLU A 255 7.81 -37.91 8.53
N SER A 256 8.82 -37.19 9.01
CA SER A 256 10.10 -37.78 9.35
C SER A 256 10.22 -37.78 10.87
N SER A 257 9.88 -38.94 11.44
CA SER A 257 10.19 -39.49 12.76
C SER A 257 10.49 -38.53 13.93
N GLU A 258 9.58 -38.56 14.91
CA GLU A 258 9.75 -38.29 16.34
C GLU A 258 9.93 -36.84 16.81
N SER A 259 8.81 -36.09 16.80
CA SER A 259 8.19 -35.61 18.05
C SER A 259 6.83 -35.02 17.72
N SER A 260 5.81 -35.36 18.50
CA SER A 260 4.44 -34.92 18.31
C SER A 260 4.34 -33.40 18.35
N VAL A 261 4.18 -32.75 17.20
CA VAL A 261 3.73 -31.35 17.13
C VAL A 261 2.25 -31.36 16.80
N GLU A 262 1.46 -31.59 17.85
CA GLU A 262 0.08 -31.12 17.90
C GLU A 262 0.10 -29.64 17.50
N LEU A 263 -0.62 -29.28 16.43
CA LEU A 263 -0.81 -27.88 16.05
C LEU A 263 -1.73 -27.22 17.08
N ARG A 264 -1.19 -26.90 18.27
CA ARG A 264 -1.89 -26.05 19.25
C ARG A 264 -1.76 -24.60 18.82
N LEU A 265 -2.76 -24.14 18.07
CA LEU A 265 -3.11 -22.73 18.07
C LEU A 265 -3.46 -22.33 19.52
N PRO A 266 -2.90 -21.25 20.09
CA PRO A 266 -3.36 -20.74 21.37
C PRO A 266 -4.81 -20.28 21.24
N SER A 267 -5.66 -20.80 22.13
CA SER A 267 -7.07 -20.49 22.26
C SER A 267 -7.31 -19.03 22.65
N SER A 268 -8.14 -18.34 21.87
CA SER A 268 -9.18 -17.46 22.41
C SER A 268 -10.46 -17.73 21.60
N ASP A 269 -11.33 -18.54 22.19
CA ASP A 269 -12.72 -18.86 21.86
C ASP A 269 -13.25 -18.37 20.50
N GLU A 270 -13.14 -19.24 19.49
CA GLU A 270 -14.23 -19.73 18.64
C GLU A 270 -13.66 -20.67 17.56
N ASP A 271 -14.29 -21.85 17.38
CA ASP A 271 -13.93 -22.84 16.36
C ASP A 271 -14.16 -22.25 14.95
N TRP A 272 -13.11 -22.18 14.14
CA TRP A 272 -13.16 -21.70 12.76
C TRP A 272 -14.04 -22.59 11.88
N SER A 273 -15.07 -22.05 11.24
CA SER A 273 -15.89 -22.83 10.30
C SER A 273 -15.21 -22.90 8.92
N VAL A 274 -15.34 -24.04 8.24
CA VAL A 274 -14.87 -24.24 6.85
C VAL A 274 -15.50 -23.23 5.88
N GLN A 275 -16.64 -22.62 6.24
CA GLN A 275 -17.33 -21.59 5.46
C GLN A 275 -16.66 -20.21 5.53
N ASP A 276 -15.95 -19.91 6.61
CA ASP A 276 -15.19 -18.64 6.76
C ASP A 276 -13.93 -18.65 5.88
N LEU A 277 -13.27 -19.81 5.77
CA LEU A 277 -12.17 -20.05 4.84
C LEU A 277 -12.64 -20.02 3.37
N HIS A 278 -13.80 -20.61 3.09
CA HIS A 278 -14.37 -20.68 1.73
C HIS A 278 -14.78 -19.29 1.18
N THR A 279 -15.26 -18.40 2.03
CA THR A 279 -15.64 -17.03 1.63
C THR A 279 -14.40 -16.15 1.45
N ALA A 280 -13.40 -16.28 2.32
CA ALA A 280 -12.14 -15.54 2.22
C ALA A 280 -11.30 -15.89 0.99
N LEU A 281 -11.32 -17.15 0.54
CA LEU A 281 -10.48 -17.60 -0.58
C LEU A 281 -11.10 -17.51 -1.97
N ASN A 282 -12.42 -17.38 -2.10
CA ASN A 282 -13.05 -17.10 -3.39
C ASN A 282 -12.71 -15.68 -3.92
N VAL A 283 -12.33 -14.75 -3.04
CA VAL A 283 -11.84 -13.41 -3.42
C VAL A 283 -10.36 -13.47 -3.85
N VAL A 284 -9.56 -14.35 -3.25
CA VAL A 284 -8.12 -14.55 -3.54
C VAL A 284 -7.89 -15.04 -4.98
N ILE A 285 -8.74 -15.93 -5.49
CA ILE A 285 -8.62 -16.49 -6.85
C ILE A 285 -8.96 -15.45 -7.93
N LEU A 286 -9.88 -14.52 -7.66
CA LEU A 286 -10.25 -13.46 -8.62
C LEU A 286 -9.16 -12.39 -8.76
N VAL A 287 -8.45 -12.05 -7.68
CA VAL A 287 -7.35 -11.06 -7.72
C VAL A 287 -6.07 -11.63 -8.35
N ALA A 288 -5.82 -12.93 -8.19
CA ALA A 288 -4.65 -13.58 -8.80
C ALA A 288 -4.85 -13.93 -10.29
N SER A 289 -6.10 -14.14 -10.74
CA SER A 289 -6.42 -14.56 -12.12
C SER A 289 -6.56 -13.39 -13.10
N GLU A 290 -6.95 -12.21 -12.64
CA GLU A 290 -7.12 -11.03 -13.50
C GLU A 290 -6.07 -9.94 -13.20
N ARG A 291 -4.94 -9.99 -13.92
CA ARG A 291 -4.01 -8.87 -14.16
C ARG A 291 -3.16 -8.40 -12.96
N ILE A 292 -2.07 -9.11 -12.71
CA ILE A 292 -0.79 -8.53 -12.25
C ILE A 292 0.21 -8.57 -13.40
#